data_AF-B4CXX6-F1
#
_entry.id   AF-B4CXX6-F1
#
_cell.length_a   1.000
_cell.length_b   1.000
_cell.length_c   1.000
_cell.angle_alpha   90.00
_cell.angle_beta   90.00
_cell.angle_gamma   90.00
#
_symmetry.space_group_name_H-M   'P 1'
#
loop_
_entity.id
_entity.type
_entity.pdbx_description
1 polymer ?
#
loop_
_entity_poly.entity_id
_entity_poly.type
_entity_poly.pdbx_seq_one_letter_code
_entity_poly.pdbx_strand_id
1 'polypeptide(L)'
;MQTTHGQSSDPQREKQLLEKLRSHPELLERFEAILDLTESPSGTADQIEEWLVAEVRRLGNKAMQAWAQSAEEQAAEDLRQKTPRARVRKKRP
;
A
#
# COMPACT_ATOMS: atom_id res chain seq x y z
N MET A 1 31.41 11.95 -4.57
CA MET A 1 30.05 11.48 -4.26
C MET A 1 29.09 12.24 -5.16
N GLN A 2 28.52 11.58 -6.17
CA GLN A 2 27.63 12.24 -7.13
C GLN A 2 26.20 12.10 -6.61
N THR A 3 25.64 13.19 -6.11
CA THR A 3 24.21 13.32 -5.87
C THR A 3 23.52 13.53 -7.22
N THR A 4 22.97 12.47 -7.81
CA THR A 4 22.12 12.57 -9.00
C THR A 4 20.74 13.08 -8.58
N HIS A 5 20.61 14.40 -8.43
CA HIS A 5 19.31 15.06 -8.61
C HIS A 5 19.14 15.28 -10.12
N GLY A 6 18.22 14.53 -10.73
CA GLY A 6 17.80 14.70 -12.11
C GLY A 6 18.27 13.59 -13.06
N GLN A 7 17.31 13.02 -13.81
CA GLN A 7 17.38 11.92 -14.80
C GLN A 7 17.16 10.52 -14.18
N SER A 8 16.12 9.74 -14.47
CA SER A 8 15.14 9.74 -15.56
C SER A 8 13.84 9.11 -15.05
N SER A 9 12.69 9.67 -15.42
CA SER A 9 11.40 8.98 -15.44
C SER A 9 11.54 7.73 -16.31
N ASP A 10 11.95 6.59 -15.72
CA ASP A 10 11.89 5.31 -16.40
C ASP A 10 10.41 4.98 -16.62
N PRO A 11 9.90 5.07 -17.87
CA PRO A 11 8.47 4.90 -18.14
C PRO A 11 7.99 3.50 -17.74
N GLN A 12 8.90 2.53 -17.76
CA GLN A 12 8.59 1.17 -17.34
C GLN A 12 8.43 1.08 -15.81
N ARG A 13 9.26 1.79 -15.04
CA ARG A 13 9.12 1.90 -13.58
C ARG A 13 7.82 2.62 -13.20
N GLU A 14 7.50 3.72 -13.89
CA GLU A 14 6.27 4.49 -13.65
C GLU A 14 5.02 3.66 -13.95
N LYS A 15 5.00 2.97 -15.10
CA LYS A 15 3.93 2.05 -15.43
C LYS A 15 3.77 0.96 -14.38
N GLN A 16 4.86 0.33 -13.94
CA GLN A 16 4.80 -0.67 -12.88
C GLN A 16 4.26 -0.13 -11.55
N LEU A 17 4.64 1.08 -11.18
CA LEU A 17 4.11 1.73 -9.99
C LEU A 17 2.60 1.97 -10.13
N LEU A 18 2.15 2.49 -11.26
CA LEU A 18 0.73 2.74 -11.52
C LEU A 18 -0.09 1.45 -11.52
N GLU A 19 0.40 0.35 -12.12
CA GLU A 19 -0.30 -0.93 -12.05
C GLU A 19 -0.40 -1.45 -10.60
N LYS A 20 0.64 -1.27 -9.77
CA LYS A 20 0.60 -1.63 -8.34
C LYS A 20 -0.39 -0.76 -7.55
N LEU A 21 -0.50 0.53 -7.88
CA LEU A 21 -1.47 1.42 -7.24
C LEU A 21 -2.90 1.11 -7.70
N ARG A 22 -3.10 0.71 -8.95
CA ARG A 22 -4.42 0.25 -9.44
C ARG A 22 -4.93 -1.00 -8.72
N SER A 23 -4.03 -1.87 -8.26
CA SER A 23 -4.42 -3.01 -7.42
C SER A 23 -4.68 -2.65 -5.95
N HIS A 24 -4.43 -1.40 -5.55
CA HIS A 24 -4.65 -0.86 -4.19
C HIS A 24 -5.32 0.52 -4.28
N PRO A 25 -6.60 0.59 -4.72
CA PRO A 25 -7.28 1.85 -5.00
C PRO A 25 -7.30 2.81 -3.80
N GLU A 26 -7.36 2.28 -2.58
CA GLU A 26 -7.28 3.05 -1.35
C GLU A 26 -5.92 3.69 -1.10
N LEU A 27 -4.83 3.20 -1.69
CA LEU A 27 -3.52 3.87 -1.65
C LEU A 27 -3.41 4.91 -2.76
N LEU A 28 -3.93 4.61 -3.95
CA LEU A 28 -3.97 5.53 -5.09
C LEU A 28 -4.68 6.83 -4.72
N GLU A 29 -5.88 6.73 -4.13
CA GLU A 29 -6.68 7.89 -3.70
C GLU A 29 -5.91 8.81 -2.71
N ARG A 30 -5.06 8.22 -1.87
CA ARG A 30 -4.27 8.98 -0.88
C ARG A 30 -3.11 9.71 -1.53
N PHE A 31 -2.49 9.12 -2.55
CA PHE A 31 -1.49 9.82 -3.35
C PHE A 31 -2.11 10.97 -4.16
N GLU A 32 -3.29 10.76 -4.74
CA GLU A 32 -4.04 11.82 -5.42
C GLU A 32 -4.33 12.99 -4.47
N ALA A 33 -4.83 12.72 -3.27
CA ALA A 33 -5.09 13.76 -2.27
C ALA A 33 -3.84 14.52 -1.85
N ILE A 34 -2.69 13.86 -1.73
CA ILE A 34 -1.40 14.52 -1.44
C ILE A 34 -1.01 15.45 -2.60
N LEU A 35 -1.15 15.00 -3.85
CA LEU A 35 -0.83 15.81 -5.02
C LEU A 35 -1.75 17.03 -5.11
N ASP A 36 -3.05 16.86 -4.93
CA ASP A 36 -4.04 17.94 -4.93
C ASP A 36 -3.69 19.05 -3.92
N LEU A 37 -3.26 18.67 -2.72
CA LEU A 37 -2.82 19.62 -1.67
C LEU A 37 -1.59 20.44 -2.09
N THR A 38 -0.73 19.89 -2.95
CA THR A 38 0.50 20.54 -3.40
C THR A 38 0.33 21.37 -4.68
N GLU A 39 -0.57 20.95 -5.58
CA GLU A 39 -0.76 21.60 -6.88
C GLU A 39 -1.73 22.79 -6.82
N SER A 40 -2.66 22.79 -5.85
CA SER A 40 -3.64 23.87 -5.65
C SER A 40 -3.74 24.28 -4.18
N PRO A 41 -2.67 24.83 -3.58
CA PRO A 41 -2.67 25.16 -2.17
C PRO A 41 -3.69 26.26 -1.85
N SER A 42 -4.72 25.91 -1.09
CA SER A 42 -5.66 26.87 -0.50
C SER A 42 -5.42 26.99 1.00
N GLY A 43 -4.58 27.92 1.44
CA GLY A 43 -4.30 28.08 2.87
C GLY A 43 -2.92 28.67 3.15
N THR A 44 -2.60 28.82 4.43
CA THR A 44 -1.24 29.17 4.87
C THR A 44 -0.32 27.96 4.79
N ALA A 45 0.99 28.20 4.83
CA ALA A 45 1.98 27.12 4.87
C ALA A 45 1.73 26.16 6.05
N ASP A 46 1.41 26.69 7.24
CA ASP A 46 1.11 25.88 8.43
C ASP A 46 -0.11 24.97 8.23
N GLN A 47 -1.16 25.47 7.56
CA GLN A 47 -2.35 24.67 7.26
C GLN A 47 -2.05 23.56 6.26
N ILE A 48 -1.27 23.87 5.23
CA ILE A 48 -0.84 22.87 4.23
C ILE A 48 0.01 21.79 4.90
N GLU A 49 0.93 22.16 5.79
CA GLU A 49 1.73 21.20 6.55
C GLU A 49 0.84 20.28 7.40
N GLU A 50 -0.12 20.84 8.15
CA GLU A 50 -1.04 20.06 8.97
C GLU A 50 -1.84 19.05 8.12
N TRP A 51 -2.36 19.49 6.98
CA TRP A 51 -3.12 18.64 6.07
C TRP A 51 -2.26 17.54 5.43
N LEU A 52 -1.05 17.87 4.99
CA LEU A 52 -0.11 16.89 4.44
C LEU A 52 0.26 15.84 5.47
N VAL A 53 0.56 16.24 6.71
CA VAL A 53 0.86 15.30 7.81
C VAL A 53 -0.33 14.39 8.07
N ALA A 54 -1.55 14.93 8.08
CA ALA A 54 -2.77 14.13 8.24
C ALA A 54 -2.93 13.12 7.09
N GLU A 55 -2.66 13.52 5.85
CA GLU A 55 -2.81 12.64 4.69
C GLU A 55 -1.76 11.54 4.65
N VAL A 56 -0.50 11.85 4.99
CA VAL A 56 0.57 10.84 5.12
C VAL A 56 0.23 9.83 6.23
N ARG A 57 -0.36 10.26 7.34
CA ARG A 57 -0.84 9.34 8.39
C ARG A 57 -1.96 8.43 7.87
N ARG A 58 -2.92 8.98 7.10
CA ARG A 58 -4.01 8.18 6.47
C ARG A 58 -3.44 7.16 5.48
N LEU A 59 -2.52 7.57 4.63
CA LEU A 59 -1.79 6.70 3.71
C LEU A 59 -1.10 5.56 4.47
N GLY A 60 -0.36 5.89 5.53
CA GLY A 60 0.32 4.90 6.38
C GLY A 60 -0.65 3.88 6.98
N ASN A 61 -1.81 4.33 7.47
CA ASN A 61 -2.84 3.44 8.00
C ASN A 61 -3.38 2.48 6.93
N LYS A 62 -3.61 2.96 5.70
CA LYS A 62 -4.06 2.11 4.58
C LYS A 62 -3.00 1.10 4.18
N ALA A 63 -1.73 1.52 4.12
CA ALA A 63 -0.62 0.62 3.81
C ALA A 63 -0.49 -0.48 4.87
N MET A 64 -0.64 -0.14 6.15
CA MET A 64 -0.62 -1.11 7.25
C MET A 64 -1.79 -2.10 7.20
N GLN A 65 -2.99 -1.64 6.80
CA GLN A 65 -4.16 -2.52 6.61
C GLN A 65 -3.92 -3.52 5.47
N ALA A 66 -3.44 -3.04 4.31
CA ALA A 66 -3.12 -3.91 3.18
C ALA A 66 -2.03 -4.93 3.53
N TRP A 67 -0.99 -4.50 4.25
CA TRP A 67 0.06 -5.39 4.75
C TRP A 67 -0.51 -6.48 5.68
N ALA A 68 -1.37 -6.09 6.64
CA ALA A 68 -1.95 -7.05 7.59
C ALA A 68 -2.80 -8.10 6.88
N GLN A 69 -3.60 -7.70 5.88
CA GLN A 69 -4.39 -8.63 5.06
C GLN A 69 -3.49 -9.60 4.30
N SER A 70 -2.43 -9.11 3.64
CA SER A 70 -1.49 -9.96 2.92
C SER A 70 -0.76 -10.94 3.86
N ALA A 71 -0.39 -10.49 5.06
CA ALA A 71 0.23 -11.34 6.07
C ALA A 71 -0.73 -12.45 6.56
N GLU A 72 -2.01 -12.14 6.74
CA GLU A 72 -3.04 -13.11 7.12
C GLU A 72 -3.24 -14.16 6.02
N GLU A 73 -3.36 -13.74 4.77
CA GLU A 73 -3.50 -14.64 3.61
C GLU A 73 -2.30 -15.59 3.48
N GLN A 74 -1.07 -15.07 3.64
CA GLN A 74 0.14 -15.88 3.61
C GLN A 74 0.18 -16.89 4.77
N ALA A 75 -0.18 -16.48 5.99
CA ALA A 75 -0.25 -17.39 7.13
C ALA A 75 -1.30 -18.49 6.94
N ALA A 76 -2.45 -18.16 6.34
CA ALA A 76 -3.50 -19.12 6.04
C ALA A 76 -3.04 -20.15 4.99
N GLU A 77 -2.34 -19.71 3.94
CA GLU A 77 -1.79 -20.60 2.91
C GLU A 77 -0.72 -21.54 3.50
N ASP A 78 0.20 -21.01 4.31
CA ASP A 78 1.21 -21.80 5.01
C ASP A 78 0.58 -22.91 5.88
N LEU A 79 -0.52 -22.62 6.57
CA LEU A 79 -1.25 -23.60 7.38
C LEU A 79 -1.93 -24.67 6.52
N ARG A 80 -2.50 -24.30 5.36
CA ARG A 80 -3.10 -25.24 4.40
C ARG A 80 -2.05 -26.20 3.85
N GLN A 81 -0.88 -25.69 3.48
CA GLN A 81 0.22 -26.51 2.97
C GLN A 81 0.83 -27.43 4.05
N LYS A 82 0.87 -26.99 5.31
CA LYS A 82 1.33 -27.80 6.45
C LYS A 82 0.30 -28.84 6.92
N THR A 83 -0.97 -28.74 6.50
CA THR A 83 -2.04 -29.68 6.89
C THR A 83 -2.62 -30.53 5.73
N PRO A 84 -1.85 -31.35 4.99
CA PRO A 84 -2.44 -32.31 4.03
C PRO A 84 -2.95 -33.60 4.69
N ARG A 85 -2.70 -33.82 6.00
CA ARG A 85 -2.85 -35.13 6.66
C ARG A 85 -3.65 -35.12 7.97
N ALA A 86 -4.59 -34.20 8.15
CA ALA A 86 -5.68 -34.42 9.11
C ALA A 86 -6.63 -35.49 8.52
N ARG A 87 -6.16 -36.74 8.55
CA ARG A 87 -6.87 -37.93 8.09
C ARG A 87 -8.27 -37.92 8.71
N VAL A 88 -9.28 -37.94 7.85
CA VAL A 88 -10.66 -38.28 8.19
C VAL A 88 -10.64 -39.66 8.87
N ARG A 89 -10.52 -39.68 10.20
CA ARG A 89 -10.75 -40.90 10.98
C ARG A 89 -12.25 -41.05 11.06
N LYS A 90 -12.84 -41.77 10.10
CA LYS A 90 -14.20 -42.32 10.20
C LYS A 90 -14.27 -43.08 11.53
N LYS A 91 -14.99 -42.54 12.53
CA LYS A 91 -15.50 -43.37 13.61
C LYS A 91 -16.63 -44.21 12.98
N ARG A 92 -16.40 -45.51 12.83
CA ARG A 92 -17.44 -46.52 12.59
C ARG A 92 -17.39 -47.51 13.75
N PRO A 93 -18.51 -48.17 14.02
CA PRO A 93 -19.77 -47.68 14.58
C PRO A 93 -19.69 -47.49 16.11
#